data_AF-A0A954K7N7-F1
#
_entry.id   AF-A0A954K7N7-F1
#
_cell.length_a   1.000
_cell.length_b   1.000
_cell.length_c   1.000
_cell.angle_alpha   90.00
_cell.angle_beta   90.00
_cell.angle_gamma   90.00
#
_symmetry.space_group_name_H-M   'P 1'
#
loop_
_entity.id
_entity.type
_entity.pdbx_description
1 polymer ?
#
loop_
_entity_poly.entity_id
_entity_poly.type
_entity_poly.pdbx_seq_one_letter_code
_entity_poly.pdbx_strand_id
1 'polypeptide(L)'
;MRSPQLILLPEADWDDYLSGKCRAESDWSQSNQFETVGIYRWQQNYILVWENESQATFFQTTLSPYGRFHSFTTIFEDDYSLITANDREALIFPAPPGRFVQSFGVEQTGELQEKHQAAMEDLQRVKRLELADEFPEFEDAYLASLRQQHEFVRSVFFYPIRGIWWYHVGRRVKFNRPIDLQQVILEN
;
A
#
# COMPACT_ATOMS: atom_id res chain seq x y z
N MET A 1 -8.25 2.97 -25.04
CA MET A 1 -7.13 3.24 -24.11
C MET A 1 -6.52 1.90 -23.76
N ARG A 2 -5.22 1.67 -24.01
CA ARG A 2 -4.56 0.44 -23.53
C ARG A 2 -4.63 0.45 -22.01
N SER A 3 -5.11 -0.64 -21.40
CA SER A 3 -5.05 -0.81 -19.96
C SER A 3 -3.58 -0.58 -19.55
N PRO A 4 -3.30 0.32 -18.60
CA PRO A 4 -1.94 0.47 -18.14
C PRO A 4 -1.46 -0.88 -17.60
N GLN A 5 -0.36 -1.39 -18.17
CA GLN A 5 0.29 -2.60 -17.71
C GLN A 5 1.37 -2.21 -16.71
N LEU A 6 1.46 -2.98 -15.62
CA LEU A 6 2.61 -2.99 -14.75
C LEU A 6 3.72 -3.71 -15.53
N ILE A 7 4.89 -3.07 -15.69
CA ILE A 7 5.99 -3.64 -16.50
C ILE A 7 7.16 -3.91 -15.56
N LEU A 8 7.48 -5.17 -15.30
CA LEU A 8 8.71 -5.53 -14.57
C LEU A 8 9.93 -5.11 -15.39
N LEU A 9 10.84 -4.36 -14.77
CA LEU A 9 12.12 -4.00 -15.37
C LEU A 9 13.09 -5.18 -15.32
N PRO A 10 13.95 -5.35 -16.34
CA PRO A 10 15.04 -6.33 -16.28
C PRO A 10 15.96 -6.08 -15.09
N GLU A 11 16.42 -7.13 -14.42
CA GLU A 11 17.35 -7.04 -13.27
C GLU A 11 18.64 -6.26 -13.59
N ALA A 12 19.10 -6.32 -14.84
CA ALA A 12 20.26 -5.55 -15.29
C ALA A 12 20.11 -4.03 -15.11
N ASP A 13 18.87 -3.53 -15.05
CA ASP A 13 18.55 -2.11 -14.89
C ASP A 13 18.27 -1.75 -13.41
N TRP A 14 18.31 -2.71 -12.48
CA TRP A 14 17.89 -2.48 -11.09
C TRP A 14 18.90 -1.65 -10.29
N ASP A 15 20.20 -1.78 -10.59
CA ASP A 15 21.27 -1.15 -9.81
C ASP A 15 21.10 0.38 -9.73
N ASP A 16 20.77 1.04 -10.84
CA ASP A 16 20.48 2.48 -10.92
C ASP A 16 19.43 2.95 -9.90
N TYR A 17 18.51 2.07 -9.52
CA TYR A 17 17.46 2.34 -8.55
C TYR A 17 17.88 1.90 -7.15
N LEU A 18 18.35 0.66 -6.97
CA LEU A 18 18.63 0.09 -5.66
C LEU A 18 19.86 0.72 -5.00
N SER A 19 20.95 0.92 -5.74
CA SER A 19 22.17 1.56 -5.21
C SER A 19 22.20 3.07 -5.45
N GLY A 20 21.40 3.56 -6.39
CA GLY A 20 21.26 4.97 -6.71
C GLY A 20 20.06 5.64 -6.05
N LYS A 21 18.93 5.68 -6.75
CA LYS A 21 17.77 6.53 -6.41
C LYS A 21 17.12 6.18 -5.06
N CYS A 22 17.08 4.90 -4.72
CA CYS A 22 16.40 4.34 -3.55
C CYS A 22 17.38 3.59 -2.63
N ARG A 23 18.63 4.07 -2.55
CA ARG A 23 19.66 3.45 -1.71
C ARG A 23 19.26 3.36 -0.24
N ALA A 24 18.73 4.45 0.32
CA ALA A 24 18.32 4.48 1.71
C ALA A 24 17.20 3.46 2.00
N GLU A 25 16.24 3.33 1.11
CA GLU A 25 15.16 2.35 1.20
C GLU A 25 15.68 0.92 1.06
N SER A 26 16.63 0.69 0.15
CA SER A 26 17.25 -0.64 -0.05
C SER A 26 18.08 -1.06 1.16
N ASP A 27 18.94 -0.17 1.68
CA ASP A 27 19.76 -0.40 2.87
C ASP A 27 18.86 -0.67 4.10
N TRP A 28 17.76 0.10 4.24
CA TRP A 28 16.78 -0.11 5.30
C TRP A 28 16.05 -1.45 5.17
N SER A 29 15.63 -1.81 3.95
CA SER A 29 14.89 -3.06 3.68
C SER A 29 15.74 -4.27 4.02
N GLN A 30 17.00 -4.28 3.58
CA GLN A 30 17.95 -5.35 3.91
C GLN A 30 18.17 -5.48 5.42
N SER A 31 18.22 -4.36 6.16
CA SER A 31 18.40 -4.36 7.61
C SER A 31 17.15 -4.83 8.38
N ASN A 32 15.99 -4.92 7.73
CA ASN A 32 14.70 -5.26 8.33
C ASN A 32 14.07 -6.52 7.72
N GLN A 33 14.88 -7.42 7.14
CA GLN A 33 14.44 -8.71 6.59
C GLN A 33 13.43 -8.56 5.45
N PHE A 34 13.66 -7.58 4.58
CA PHE A 34 12.90 -7.39 3.35
C PHE A 34 13.79 -7.72 2.15
N GLU A 35 13.36 -8.68 1.33
CA GLU A 35 14.03 -9.07 0.09
C GLU A 35 13.43 -8.35 -1.11
N THR A 36 14.25 -8.02 -2.11
CA THR A 36 13.78 -7.29 -3.29
C THR A 36 12.97 -8.21 -4.20
N VAL A 37 11.72 -7.86 -4.47
CA VAL A 37 10.82 -8.63 -5.35
C VAL A 37 10.94 -8.16 -6.80
N GLY A 38 10.96 -6.83 -6.98
CA GLY A 38 10.94 -6.28 -8.33
C GLY A 38 10.91 -4.77 -8.40
N ILE A 39 11.28 -4.27 -9.57
CA ILE A 39 11.11 -2.87 -9.94
C ILE A 39 10.16 -2.81 -11.12
N TYR A 40 9.01 -2.20 -10.90
CA TYR A 40 7.95 -2.12 -11.88
C TYR A 40 7.80 -0.70 -12.41
N ARG A 41 7.57 -0.57 -13.70
CA ARG A 41 7.18 0.68 -14.32
C ARG A 41 5.67 0.71 -14.51
N TRP A 42 5.04 1.77 -14.02
CA TRP A 42 3.65 2.08 -14.30
C TRP A 42 3.52 3.53 -14.79
N GLN A 43 3.28 3.70 -16.09
CA GLN A 43 3.27 5.00 -16.77
C GLN A 43 4.61 5.75 -16.58
N GLN A 44 4.59 6.85 -15.82
CA GLN A 44 5.76 7.68 -15.48
C GLN A 44 6.35 7.33 -14.10
N ASN A 45 5.73 6.40 -13.38
CA ASN A 45 6.14 5.99 -12.05
C ASN A 45 7.01 4.74 -12.12
N TYR A 46 7.96 4.65 -11.19
CA TYR A 46 8.70 3.44 -10.89
C TYR A 46 8.35 2.98 -9.49
N ILE A 47 8.03 1.71 -9.34
CA ILE A 47 7.55 1.10 -8.11
C ILE A 47 8.57 0.03 -7.75
N LEU A 48 9.34 0.28 -6.69
CA LEU A 48 10.25 -0.69 -6.12
C LEU A 48 9.51 -1.42 -5.00
N VAL A 49 9.68 -2.73 -4.95
CA VAL A 49 8.96 -3.59 -4.02
C VAL A 49 9.93 -4.51 -3.34
N TRP A 50 9.77 -4.59 -2.03
CA TRP A 50 10.38 -5.59 -1.19
C TRP A 50 9.32 -6.37 -0.43
N GLU A 51 9.62 -7.62 -0.11
CA GLU A 51 8.78 -8.57 0.62
C GLU A 51 9.46 -8.95 1.92
N ASN A 52 8.71 -9.02 3.01
CA ASN A 52 9.25 -9.48 4.28
C ASN A 52 9.44 -11.00 4.29
N GLU A 53 10.57 -11.49 4.79
CA GLU A 53 10.89 -12.92 4.85
C GLU A 53 9.95 -13.75 5.74
N SER A 54 9.26 -13.12 6.69
CA SER A 54 8.51 -13.81 7.76
C SER A 54 7.06 -13.35 7.93
N GLN A 55 6.69 -12.25 7.29
CA GLN A 55 5.38 -11.64 7.38
C GLN A 55 4.82 -11.48 5.97
N ALA A 56 3.52 -11.67 5.81
CA ALA A 56 2.83 -11.43 4.54
C ALA A 56 2.73 -9.92 4.22
N THR A 57 3.88 -9.25 4.14
CA THR A 57 4.02 -7.79 4.11
C THR A 57 4.94 -7.35 2.98
N PHE A 58 4.43 -6.49 2.11
CA PHE A 58 5.22 -5.77 1.12
C PHE A 58 5.59 -4.38 1.63
N PHE A 59 6.85 -3.98 1.44
CA PHE A 59 7.28 -2.60 1.46
C PHE A 59 7.42 -2.09 0.02
N GLN A 60 6.84 -0.93 -0.27
CA GLN A 60 6.87 -0.34 -1.59
C GLN A 60 7.39 1.11 -1.54
N THR A 61 8.27 1.44 -2.47
CA THR A 61 8.67 2.82 -2.77
C THR A 61 8.25 3.20 -4.19
N THR A 62 7.40 4.21 -4.33
CA THR A 62 7.00 4.77 -5.63
C THR A 62 7.78 6.06 -5.90
N LEU A 63 8.56 6.05 -6.98
CA LEU A 63 9.17 7.24 -7.58
C LEU A 63 8.21 7.80 -8.63
N SER A 64 7.69 8.99 -8.37
CA SER A 64 6.79 9.71 -9.29
C SER A 64 7.36 11.09 -9.67
N PRO A 65 6.83 11.74 -10.72
CA PRO A 65 7.14 13.15 -11.00
C PRO A 65 6.79 14.12 -9.86
N TYR A 66 5.91 13.71 -8.95
CA TYR A 66 5.41 14.53 -7.85
C TYR A 66 6.13 14.28 -6.52
N GLY A 67 7.05 13.32 -6.48
CA GLY A 67 7.79 12.97 -5.28
C GLY A 67 7.96 11.47 -5.10
N ARG A 68 8.48 11.13 -3.92
CA ARG A 68 8.71 9.76 -3.47
C ARG A 68 7.67 9.41 -2.41
N PHE A 69 7.05 8.26 -2.58
CA PHE A 69 6.02 7.76 -1.68
C PHE A 69 6.38 6.38 -1.18
N HIS A 70 6.05 6.11 0.08
CA HIS A 70 6.34 4.87 0.78
C HIS A 70 5.03 4.27 1.25
N SER A 71 4.91 2.94 1.14
CA SER A 71 3.77 2.23 1.68
C SER A 71 4.12 0.83 2.11
N PHE A 72 3.55 0.40 3.23
CA PHE A 72 3.53 -1.00 3.65
C PHE A 72 2.15 -1.60 3.38
N THR A 73 2.12 -2.82 2.86
CA THR A 73 0.88 -3.58 2.62
C THR A 73 1.01 -4.95 3.27
N THR A 74 0.21 -5.23 4.29
CA THR A 74 0.07 -6.58 4.88
C THR A 74 -1.17 -7.24 4.32
N ILE A 75 -1.06 -8.52 3.96
CA ILE A 75 -2.15 -9.39 3.53
C ILE A 75 -2.48 -10.34 4.67
N PHE A 76 -3.76 -10.43 5.00
CA PHE A 76 -4.32 -11.35 5.98
C PHE A 76 -5.11 -12.44 5.25
N GLU A 77 -5.55 -13.46 5.98
CA GLU A 77 -6.53 -14.43 5.48
C GLU A 77 -7.84 -13.76 5.04
N ASP A 78 -8.70 -14.49 4.33
CA ASP A 78 -10.01 -14.04 3.84
C ASP A 78 -9.96 -12.73 3.02
N ASP A 79 -8.89 -12.53 2.26
CA ASP A 79 -8.64 -11.35 1.40
C ASP A 79 -8.61 -10.00 2.15
N TYR A 80 -8.40 -10.01 3.47
CA TYR A 80 -8.21 -8.78 4.23
C TYR A 80 -6.82 -8.17 3.97
N SER A 81 -6.73 -6.85 3.97
CA SER A 81 -5.43 -6.17 3.81
C SER A 81 -5.32 -4.89 4.62
N LEU A 82 -4.11 -4.58 5.09
CA LEU A 82 -3.77 -3.32 5.73
C LEU A 82 -2.75 -2.58 4.87
N ILE A 83 -3.03 -1.31 4.58
CA ILE A 83 -2.09 -0.40 3.92
C ILE A 83 -1.78 0.78 4.83
N THR A 84 -0.49 1.02 5.05
CA THR A 84 0.02 2.22 5.71
C THR A 84 0.90 2.98 4.73
N ALA A 85 0.48 4.17 4.31
CA ALA A 85 1.21 5.00 3.35
C ALA A 85 1.72 6.30 3.97
N ASN A 86 2.69 6.95 3.33
CA ASN A 86 3.16 8.27 3.73
C ASN A 86 2.49 9.45 3.00
N ASP A 87 1.61 9.16 2.05
CA ASP A 87 1.02 10.15 1.16
C ASP A 87 -0.51 10.23 1.28
N ARG A 88 -1.05 11.42 1.04
CA ARG A 88 -2.50 11.67 1.10
C ARG A 88 -3.26 11.06 -0.07
N GLU A 89 -2.58 10.73 -1.16
CA GLU A 89 -3.20 10.22 -2.38
C GLU A 89 -3.74 8.80 -2.14
N ALA A 90 -3.08 8.02 -1.28
CA ALA A 90 -3.56 6.73 -0.78
C ALA A 90 -4.97 6.78 -0.13
N LEU A 91 -5.42 7.95 0.33
CA LEU A 91 -6.71 8.15 0.99
C LEU A 91 -7.78 8.82 0.10
N ILE A 92 -7.51 9.02 -1.20
CA ILE A 92 -8.50 9.65 -2.10
C ILE A 92 -9.76 8.81 -2.19
N PHE A 93 -9.66 7.51 -2.41
CA PHE A 93 -10.85 6.68 -2.64
C PHE A 93 -11.30 6.01 -1.34
N PRO A 94 -12.61 5.72 -1.20
CA PRO A 94 -13.06 4.88 -0.10
C PRO A 94 -12.47 3.47 -0.26
N ALA A 95 -12.01 2.89 0.83
CA ALA A 95 -11.50 1.52 0.81
C ALA A 95 -12.65 0.52 0.64
N PRO A 96 -12.51 -0.51 -0.21
CA PRO A 96 -13.43 -1.64 -0.26
C PRO A 96 -13.56 -2.34 1.11
N PRO A 97 -14.66 -3.08 1.34
CA PRO A 97 -14.76 -3.96 2.50
C PRO A 97 -13.55 -4.89 2.60
N GLY A 98 -13.06 -5.10 3.81
CA GLY A 98 -11.88 -5.93 4.07
C GLY A 98 -10.53 -5.24 3.88
N ARG A 99 -10.52 -4.01 3.34
CA ARG A 99 -9.30 -3.24 3.15
C ARG A 99 -9.19 -2.09 4.13
N PHE A 100 -8.17 -2.12 4.97
CA PHE A 100 -7.84 -1.08 5.92
C PHE A 100 -6.76 -0.19 5.33
N VAL A 101 -6.98 1.13 5.31
CA VAL A 101 -6.02 2.09 4.77
C VAL A 101 -5.84 3.23 5.76
N GLN A 102 -4.59 3.49 6.13
CA GLN A 102 -4.17 4.64 6.92
C GLN A 102 -3.00 5.33 6.23
N SER A 103 -2.84 6.63 6.48
CA SER A 103 -1.73 7.38 5.94
C SER A 103 -1.29 8.51 6.86
N PHE A 104 0.02 8.69 6.95
CA PHE A 104 0.68 9.63 7.85
C PHE A 104 1.72 10.46 7.09
N GLY A 105 1.89 11.73 7.39
CA GLY A 105 2.91 12.59 6.78
C GLY A 105 4.30 12.34 7.36
N VAL A 106 4.73 11.08 7.37
CA VAL A 106 5.98 10.59 7.93
C VAL A 106 6.91 10.20 6.78
N GLU A 107 8.05 10.88 6.68
CA GLU A 107 9.01 10.63 5.60
C GLU A 107 9.99 9.49 5.92
N GLN A 108 10.16 9.16 7.21
CA GLN A 108 11.09 8.12 7.65
C GLN A 108 10.45 6.74 7.57
N THR A 109 11.07 5.83 6.81
CA THR A 109 10.58 4.46 6.60
C THR A 109 10.35 3.69 7.91
N GLY A 110 11.27 3.82 8.89
CA GLY A 110 11.15 3.15 10.19
C GLY A 110 9.93 3.62 10.98
N GLU A 111 9.71 4.93 11.10
CA GLU A 111 8.52 5.47 11.79
C GLU A 111 7.21 5.05 11.11
N LEU A 112 7.22 4.93 9.78
CA LEU A 112 6.06 4.43 9.01
C LEU A 112 5.82 2.93 9.27
N GLN A 113 6.88 2.13 9.37
CA GLN A 113 6.81 0.71 9.71
C GLN A 113 6.24 0.53 11.12
N GLU A 114 6.68 1.30 12.10
CA GLU A 114 6.13 1.25 13.47
C GLU A 114 4.62 1.51 13.50
N LYS A 115 4.15 2.51 12.73
CA LYS A 115 2.71 2.79 12.56
C LYS A 115 1.97 1.63 11.89
N HIS A 116 2.62 0.94 10.96
CA HIS A 116 2.06 -0.23 10.28
C HIS A 116 1.96 -1.43 11.22
N GLN A 117 3.02 -1.75 11.96
CA GLN A 117 3.04 -2.84 12.94
C GLN A 117 2.00 -2.63 14.04
N ALA A 118 1.90 -1.42 14.60
CA ALA A 118 0.90 -1.11 15.61
C ALA A 118 -0.55 -1.37 15.11
N ALA A 119 -0.85 -0.98 13.87
CA ALA A 119 -2.17 -1.22 13.30
C ALA A 119 -2.41 -2.70 12.96
N MET A 120 -1.37 -3.43 12.52
CA MET A 120 -1.43 -4.86 12.30
C MET A 120 -1.75 -5.61 13.60
N GLU A 121 -1.03 -5.30 14.69
CA GLU A 121 -1.29 -5.85 16.02
C GLU A 121 -2.71 -5.55 16.50
N ASP A 122 -3.19 -4.33 16.29
CA ASP A 122 -4.57 -3.96 16.63
C ASP A 122 -5.61 -4.75 15.84
N LEU A 123 -5.39 -4.97 14.54
CA LEU A 123 -6.28 -5.77 13.70
C LEU A 123 -6.29 -7.25 14.09
N GLN A 124 -5.11 -7.84 14.33
CA GLN A 124 -4.98 -9.21 14.85
C GLN A 124 -5.69 -9.35 16.20
N ARG A 125 -5.57 -8.35 17.08
CA ARG A 125 -6.18 -8.39 18.41
C ARG A 125 -7.69 -8.20 18.39
N VAL A 126 -8.18 -7.25 17.61
CA VAL A 126 -9.59 -6.80 17.65
C VAL A 126 -10.46 -7.60 16.68
N LYS A 127 -9.99 -7.79 15.45
CA LYS A 127 -10.73 -8.50 14.38
C LYS A 127 -10.31 -9.96 14.25
N ARG A 128 -9.28 -10.39 14.98
CA ARG A 128 -8.74 -11.77 14.93
C ARG A 128 -8.31 -12.17 13.52
N LEU A 129 -7.78 -11.21 12.77
CA LEU A 129 -7.20 -11.49 11.47
C LEU A 129 -5.91 -12.28 11.68
N GLU A 130 -5.73 -13.32 10.89
CA GLU A 130 -4.49 -14.09 10.83
C GLU A 130 -3.73 -13.67 9.56
N LEU A 131 -2.40 -13.78 9.57
CA LEU A 131 -1.61 -13.49 8.38
C LEU A 131 -1.86 -14.56 7.33
N ALA A 132 -1.83 -14.19 6.04
CA ALA A 132 -2.00 -15.17 4.99
C ALA A 132 -0.85 -16.21 5.00
N ASP A 133 -1.22 -17.50 4.96
CA ASP A 133 -0.27 -18.62 4.88
C ASP A 133 0.49 -18.65 3.54
N GLU A 134 -0.24 -18.38 2.45
CA GLU A 134 0.33 -18.31 1.10
C GLU A 134 0.50 -16.85 0.71
N PHE A 135 1.75 -16.46 0.44
CA PHE A 135 2.04 -15.10 0.01
C PHE A 135 1.88 -14.97 -1.51
N PRO A 136 0.91 -14.17 -1.99
CA PRO A 136 0.67 -14.04 -3.42
C PRO A 136 1.81 -13.29 -4.09
N GLU A 137 2.07 -13.60 -5.36
CA GLU A 137 3.00 -12.79 -6.17
C GLU A 137 2.56 -11.32 -6.16
N PHE A 138 3.52 -10.41 -5.96
CA PHE A 138 3.23 -8.98 -5.82
C PHE A 138 2.39 -8.44 -6.98
N GLU A 139 2.76 -8.78 -8.23
CA GLU A 139 2.07 -8.25 -9.41
C GLU A 139 0.58 -8.63 -9.42
N ASP A 140 0.27 -9.88 -9.11
CA ASP A 140 -1.10 -10.37 -9.05
C ASP A 140 -1.89 -9.72 -7.92
N ALA A 141 -1.32 -9.67 -6.72
CA ALA A 141 -1.94 -9.02 -5.55
C ALA A 141 -2.20 -7.51 -5.81
N TYR A 142 -1.22 -6.83 -6.42
CA TYR A 142 -1.30 -5.42 -6.74
C TYR A 142 -2.38 -5.12 -7.80
N LEU A 143 -2.41 -5.90 -8.89
CA LEU A 143 -3.40 -5.72 -9.96
C LEU A 143 -4.81 -6.09 -9.50
N ALA A 144 -4.96 -7.14 -8.69
CA ALA A 144 -6.25 -7.50 -8.07
C ALA A 144 -6.76 -6.37 -7.17
N SER A 145 -5.88 -5.85 -6.31
CA SER A 145 -6.16 -4.71 -5.41
C SER A 145 -6.62 -3.45 -6.16
N LEU A 146 -6.00 -3.14 -7.31
CA LEU A 146 -6.42 -2.02 -8.16
C LEU A 146 -7.78 -2.25 -8.81
N ARG A 147 -8.05 -3.46 -9.30
CA ARG A 147 -9.34 -3.82 -9.91
C ARG A 147 -10.47 -3.72 -8.88
N GLN A 148 -10.28 -4.31 -7.70
CA GLN A 148 -11.25 -4.27 -6.61
C GLN A 148 -11.55 -2.83 -6.17
N GLN A 149 -10.52 -2.00 -6.02
CA GLN A 149 -10.67 -0.58 -5.68
C GLN A 149 -11.48 0.17 -6.74
N HIS A 150 -11.21 -0.08 -8.03
CA HIS A 150 -11.92 0.56 -9.13
C HIS A 150 -13.39 0.11 -9.21
N GLU A 151 -13.67 -1.18 -9.04
CA GLU A 151 -15.03 -1.72 -9.02
C GLU A 151 -15.84 -1.17 -7.84
N PHE A 152 -15.24 -1.12 -6.65
CA PHE A 152 -15.88 -0.59 -5.46
C PHE A 152 -16.19 0.90 -5.60
N VAL A 153 -15.25 1.71 -6.10
CA VAL A 153 -15.52 3.14 -6.36
C VAL A 153 -16.71 3.32 -7.28
N ARG A 154 -16.82 2.48 -8.33
CA ARG A 154 -17.92 2.56 -9.29
C ARG A 154 -19.26 2.08 -8.74
N SER A 155 -19.26 1.23 -7.71
CA SER A 155 -20.49 0.77 -7.06
C SER A 155 -21.12 1.85 -6.16
N VAL A 156 -20.34 2.83 -5.73
CA VAL A 156 -20.87 3.93 -4.91
C VAL A 156 -21.80 4.83 -5.73
N PHE A 157 -23.02 5.01 -5.23
CA PHE A 157 -24.01 5.89 -5.87
C PHE A 157 -23.46 7.31 -6.05
N PHE A 158 -23.59 7.87 -7.26
CA PHE A 158 -23.01 9.18 -7.65
C PHE A 158 -21.49 9.30 -7.44
N TYR A 159 -20.73 8.21 -7.63
CA TYR A 159 -19.27 8.25 -7.46
C TYR A 159 -18.53 9.37 -8.22
N PRO A 160 -18.93 9.83 -9.43
CA PRO A 160 -18.19 10.91 -10.11
C PRO A 160 -18.27 12.24 -9.34
N ILE A 161 -19.42 12.54 -8.76
CA ILE A 161 -19.63 13.74 -7.94
C ILE A 161 -18.97 13.57 -6.58
N ARG A 162 -19.14 12.40 -5.96
CA ARG A 162 -18.50 12.07 -4.68
C ARG A 162 -16.98 12.06 -4.76
N GLY A 163 -16.41 11.74 -5.93
CA GLY A 163 -14.99 11.80 -6.21
C GLY A 163 -14.38 13.17 -5.92
N ILE A 164 -15.08 14.25 -6.27
CA ILE A 164 -14.65 15.62 -5.96
C ILE A 164 -14.59 15.83 -4.44
N TRP A 165 -15.61 15.38 -3.71
CA TRP A 165 -15.63 15.49 -2.25
C TRP A 165 -14.54 14.64 -1.60
N TRP A 166 -14.31 13.40 -2.05
CA TRP A 166 -13.25 12.57 -1.50
C TRP A 166 -11.87 13.19 -1.71
N TYR A 167 -11.63 13.74 -2.90
CA TYR A 167 -10.38 14.42 -3.24
C TYR A 167 -10.16 15.71 -2.44
N HIS A 168 -11.18 16.55 -2.23
CA HIS A 168 -10.98 17.83 -1.54
C HIS A 168 -11.12 17.74 -0.02
N VAL A 169 -11.98 16.85 0.49
CA VAL A 169 -12.37 16.78 1.90
C VAL A 169 -11.94 15.45 2.51
N GLY A 170 -12.42 14.34 1.96
CA GLY A 170 -12.27 13.00 2.56
C GLY A 170 -10.83 12.64 2.92
N ARG A 171 -9.91 12.76 1.95
CA ARG A 171 -8.49 12.45 2.17
C ARG A 171 -7.82 13.31 3.24
N ARG A 172 -8.24 14.56 3.39
CA ARG A 172 -7.66 15.50 4.38
C ARG A 172 -8.13 15.19 5.80
N VAL A 173 -9.38 14.78 5.95
CA VAL A 173 -9.96 14.43 7.25
C VAL A 173 -9.34 13.14 7.81
N LYS A 174 -9.01 12.19 6.93
CA LYS A 174 -8.43 10.89 7.31
C LYS A 174 -6.91 10.90 7.49
N PHE A 175 -6.21 11.87 6.91
CA PHE A 175 -4.75 11.94 6.98
C PHE A 175 -4.26 12.16 8.42
N ASN A 176 -3.13 11.53 8.78
CA ASN A 176 -2.57 11.51 10.13
C ASN A 176 -3.51 10.93 11.19
N ARG A 177 -4.43 10.05 10.80
CA ARG A 177 -5.30 9.31 11.73
C ARG A 177 -5.11 7.82 11.53
N PRO A 178 -4.97 7.05 12.63
CA PRO A 178 -4.97 5.60 12.53
C PRO A 178 -6.34 5.10 12.08
N ILE A 179 -6.39 3.83 11.67
CA ILE A 179 -7.64 3.15 11.35
C ILE A 179 -8.62 3.22 12.54
N ASP A 180 -9.90 3.43 12.23
CA ASP A 180 -10.94 3.49 13.27
C ASP A 180 -11.36 2.07 13.66
N LEU A 181 -10.79 1.56 14.75
CA LEU A 181 -11.06 0.20 15.24
C LEU A 181 -12.54 -0.03 15.56
N GLN A 182 -13.32 1.00 15.90
CA GLN A 182 -14.76 0.83 16.14
C GLN A 182 -15.49 0.55 14.84
N GLN A 183 -15.13 1.25 13.76
CA GLN A 183 -15.68 1.00 12.44
C GLN A 183 -15.26 -0.39 11.92
N VAL A 184 -14.02 -0.79 12.18
CA VAL A 184 -13.46 -2.09 11.77
C VAL A 184 -14.25 -3.29 12.34
N ILE A 185 -14.71 -3.18 13.59
CA ILE A 185 -15.53 -4.21 14.27
C ILE A 185 -16.92 -4.33 13.63
N LEU A 186 -17.46 -3.22 13.10
CA LEU A 186 -18.82 -3.17 12.56
C LEU A 186 -18.92 -3.63 11.09
N GLU A 187 -17.79 -3.70 10.38
CA GLU A 187 -17.69 -4.26 9.04
C GLU A 187 -17.62 -5.80 9.10
N ASN A 188 -18.80 -6.44 9.02
CA ASN A 188 -18.99 -7.89 8.82
C ASN A 188 -18.82 -8.25 7.35
#